data_AF-A0A1E1LVE3-F1
#
_entry.id   AF-A0A1E1LVE3-F1
#
_cell.length_a   1.000
_cell.length_b   1.000
_cell.length_c   1.000
_cell.angle_alpha   90.00
_cell.angle_beta   90.00
_cell.angle_gamma   90.00
#
_symmetry.space_group_name_H-M   'P 1'
#
loop_
_entity.id
_entity.type
_entity.pdbx_description
1 polymer ?
#
loop_
_entity_poly.entity_id
_entity_poly.type
_entity_poly.pdbx_seq_one_letter_code
_entity_poly.pdbx_strand_id
1 'polypeptide(L)'
;MAYIAPEVFAEKTFDGKAVDMWAAGIVYMEMRGGKTLWEMAAEGADEDYDGYLRDRVGLWGFRPVENLRNKRCRSVVRSLLDPSPGKRMTASIVRISTWSLETGLCAAITSAEETEKP
;
A
#
# COMPACT_ATOMS: atom_id res chain seq x y z
N MET A 1 6.35 -14.68 4.15
CA MET A 1 6.45 -14.14 2.77
C MET A 1 5.54 -12.92 2.67
N ALA A 2 5.67 -11.98 3.60
CA ALA A 2 4.60 -11.03 3.94
C ALA A 2 4.27 -10.03 2.82
N TYR A 3 5.24 -9.70 1.98
CA TYR A 3 5.12 -8.71 0.91
C TYR A 3 4.56 -9.28 -0.39
N ILE A 4 4.38 -10.61 -0.48
CA ILE A 4 3.87 -11.25 -1.69
C ILE A 4 2.38 -10.96 -1.81
N ALA A 5 1.96 -10.52 -3.00
CA ALA A 5 0.57 -10.20 -3.28
C ALA A 5 -0.29 -11.47 -3.42
N PRO A 6 -1.59 -11.42 -3.08
CA PRO A 6 -2.45 -12.59 -3.06
C PRO A 6 -2.53 -13.34 -4.39
N GLU A 7 -2.56 -12.61 -5.51
CA GLU A 7 -2.65 -13.20 -6.85
C GLU A 7 -1.43 -14.04 -7.22
N VAL A 8 -0.27 -13.81 -6.60
CA VAL A 8 0.95 -14.61 -6.84
C VAL A 8 0.79 -16.05 -6.35
N PHE A 9 -0.07 -16.27 -5.34
CA PHE A 9 -0.37 -17.61 -4.82
C PHE A 9 -1.47 -18.31 -5.63
N ALA A 10 -2.37 -17.55 -6.26
CA ALA A 10 -3.55 -18.07 -6.93
C ALA A 10 -3.38 -18.23 -8.46
N GLU A 11 -2.60 -17.35 -9.10
CA GLU A 11 -2.53 -17.22 -10.55
C GLU A 11 -1.17 -17.64 -11.10
N LYS A 12 -1.17 -18.24 -12.31
CA LYS A 12 0.07 -18.61 -13.01
C LYS A 12 0.78 -17.42 -13.66
N THR A 13 0.04 -16.37 -13.97
CA THR A 13 0.52 -15.17 -14.65
C THR A 13 -0.16 -13.97 -14.02
N PHE A 14 0.62 -12.95 -13.64
CA PHE A 14 0.13 -11.74 -12.98
C PHE A 14 0.91 -10.52 -13.49
N ASP A 15 0.34 -9.32 -13.31
CA ASP A 15 1.04 -8.08 -13.60
C ASP A 15 2.00 -7.73 -12.45
N GLY A 16 3.31 -7.83 -12.72
CA GLY A 16 4.35 -7.50 -11.74
C GLY A 16 4.23 -6.08 -11.17
N LYS A 17 3.72 -5.12 -11.94
CA LYS A 17 3.53 -3.74 -11.46
C LYS A 17 2.48 -3.67 -10.34
N ALA A 18 1.40 -4.43 -10.48
CA ALA A 18 0.35 -4.47 -9.45
C ALA A 18 0.84 -5.19 -8.18
N VAL A 19 1.70 -6.21 -8.33
CA VAL A 19 2.37 -6.88 -7.21
C VAL A 19 3.32 -5.92 -6.48
N ASP A 20 4.09 -5.12 -7.20
CA ASP A 20 4.98 -4.11 -6.59
C ASP A 20 4.19 -3.07 -5.79
N MET A 21 3.03 -2.63 -6.31
CA MET A 21 2.17 -1.68 -5.60
C MET A 21 1.60 -2.26 -4.30
N TRP A 22 1.29 -3.56 -4.27
CA TRP A 22 0.91 -4.27 -3.04
C TRP A 22 2.06 -4.28 -2.03
N ALA A 23 3.24 -4.72 -2.46
CA ALA A 23 4.43 -4.79 -1.62
C ALA A 23 4.78 -3.41 -1.03
N ALA A 24 4.68 -2.35 -1.83
CA ALA A 24 4.85 -0.97 -1.37
C ALA A 24 3.85 -0.59 -0.27
N GLY A 25 2.59 -1.02 -0.37
CA GLY A 25 1.58 -0.85 0.67
C GLY A 25 1.95 -1.55 1.98
N ILE A 26 2.43 -2.80 1.91
CA ILE A 26 2.88 -3.58 3.07
C ILE A 26 4.07 -2.89 3.75
N VAL A 27 5.11 -2.57 2.99
CA VAL A 27 6.32 -1.89 3.51
C VAL A 27 5.94 -0.56 4.17
N TYR A 28 5.05 0.22 3.55
CA TYR A 28 4.56 1.45 4.16
C TYR A 28 3.86 1.22 5.50
N MET A 29 3.00 0.20 5.58
CA MET A 29 2.31 -0.14 6.83
C MET A 29 3.26 -0.63 7.92
N GLU A 30 4.29 -1.38 7.57
CA GLU A 30 5.35 -1.78 8.50
C GLU A 30 6.14 -0.58 9.00
N MET A 31 6.52 0.36 8.12
CA MET A 31 7.18 1.61 8.53
C MET A 31 6.31 2.44 9.49
N ARG A 32 4.99 2.42 9.31
CA ARG A 32 4.05 3.21 10.14
C ARG A 32 3.68 2.51 11.45
N GLY A 33 3.60 1.19 11.45
CA GLY A 33 3.11 0.38 12.57
C GLY A 33 4.21 -0.35 13.35
N GLY A 34 5.41 -0.47 12.80
CA GLY A 34 6.54 -1.20 13.39
C GLY A 34 6.34 -2.72 13.45
N LYS A 35 5.32 -3.25 12.78
CA LYS A 35 4.99 -4.67 12.76
C LYS A 35 4.40 -5.08 11.41
N THR A 36 4.66 -6.32 11.04
CA THR A 36 4.05 -6.98 9.89
C THR A 36 2.55 -7.14 10.08
N LEU A 37 1.77 -7.01 9.00
CA LEU A 37 0.31 -7.13 9.04
C LEU A 37 -0.17 -8.58 9.09
N TRP A 38 0.50 -9.47 8.35
CA TRP A 38 0.26 -10.90 8.22
C TRP A 38 1.52 -11.55 7.62
N GLU A 39 1.74 -12.84 7.83
CA GLU A 39 2.91 -13.55 7.30
C GLU A 39 2.73 -13.95 5.82
N MET A 40 1.47 -14.21 5.43
CA MET A 40 1.11 -14.63 4.09
C MET A 40 -0.24 -14.05 3.66
N ALA A 41 -0.28 -13.39 2.51
CA ALA A 41 -1.50 -12.86 1.92
C ALA A 41 -2.27 -13.94 1.14
N ALA A 42 -2.55 -15.09 1.76
CA ALA A 42 -3.29 -16.18 1.12
C ALA A 42 -4.50 -16.55 1.99
N GLU A 43 -5.69 -16.53 1.37
CA GLU A 43 -6.95 -16.81 2.06
C GLU A 43 -6.97 -18.23 2.62
N GLY A 44 -7.32 -18.36 3.91
CA GLY A 44 -7.33 -19.63 4.65
C GLY A 44 -5.96 -20.14 5.10
N ALA A 45 -4.86 -19.45 4.74
CA ALA A 45 -3.51 -19.82 5.18
C ALA A 45 -3.01 -18.96 6.36
N ASP A 46 -3.61 -17.79 6.57
CA ASP A 46 -3.19 -16.81 7.57
C ASP A 46 -4.41 -16.12 8.22
N GLU A 47 -4.57 -16.28 9.53
CA GLU A 47 -5.74 -15.77 10.27
C GLU A 47 -5.82 -14.24 10.27
N ASP A 48 -4.68 -13.54 10.29
CA ASP A 48 -4.60 -12.09 10.27
C ASP A 48 -5.00 -11.55 8.88
N TYR A 49 -4.58 -12.23 7.82
CA TYR A 49 -5.00 -11.90 6.45
C TYR A 49 -6.50 -12.18 6.23
N ASP A 50 -7.02 -13.29 6.73
CA ASP A 50 -8.47 -13.56 6.68
C ASP A 50 -9.26 -12.52 7.48
N GLY A 51 -8.72 -12.08 8.62
CA GLY A 51 -9.23 -10.95 9.39
C GLY A 51 -9.28 -9.67 8.57
N TYR A 52 -8.21 -9.36 7.83
CA TYR A 52 -8.17 -8.23 6.90
C TYR A 52 -9.27 -8.31 5.83
N LEU A 53 -9.46 -9.47 5.19
CA LEU A 53 -10.49 -9.66 4.16
C LEU A 53 -11.91 -9.40 4.68
N ARG A 54 -12.19 -9.77 5.95
CA ARG A 54 -13.47 -9.48 6.60
C ARG A 54 -13.60 -8.01 6.98
N ASP A 55 -12.58 -7.46 7.63
CA ASP A 55 -12.65 -6.11 8.21
C ASP A 55 -12.64 -5.01 7.14
N ARG A 56 -11.95 -5.22 6.02
CA ARG A 56 -11.85 -4.22 4.93
C ARG A 56 -13.20 -3.86 4.29
N VAL A 57 -14.16 -4.79 4.31
CA VAL A 57 -15.53 -4.56 3.82
C VAL A 57 -16.51 -4.19 4.94
N GLY A 58 -16.06 -4.27 6.19
CA GLY A 58 -16.86 -3.93 7.37
C GLY A 58 -17.01 -2.42 7.57
N LEU A 59 -18.02 -2.03 8.35
CA LEU A 59 -18.33 -0.63 8.67
C LEU A 59 -17.13 0.14 9.24
N TRP A 60 -16.33 -0.53 10.06
CA TRP A 60 -15.20 0.05 10.75
C TRP A 60 -13.90 0.01 9.95
N GLY A 61 -13.85 -0.71 8.83
CA GLY A 61 -12.63 -0.92 8.06
C GLY A 61 -11.56 -1.72 8.82
N PHE A 62 -10.41 -1.91 8.16
CA PHE A 62 -9.27 -2.59 8.74
C PHE A 62 -8.45 -1.66 9.65
N ARG A 63 -8.51 -1.91 10.96
CA ARG A 63 -7.97 -1.00 12.00
C ARG A 63 -6.53 -0.51 11.76
N PRO A 64 -5.55 -1.34 11.35
CA PRO A 64 -4.20 -0.87 11.09
C PRO A 64 -4.17 0.30 10.08
N VAL A 65 -4.94 0.20 9.00
CA VAL A 65 -5.06 1.28 8.00
C VAL A 65 -5.89 2.44 8.56
N GLU A 66 -6.99 2.15 9.26
CA GLU A 66 -7.86 3.20 9.81
C GLU A 66 -7.20 4.10 10.85
N ASN A 67 -6.19 3.59 11.56
CA ASN A 67 -5.40 4.31 12.55
C ASN A 67 -4.42 5.32 11.93
N LEU A 68 -4.21 5.32 10.61
CA LEU A 68 -3.41 6.35 9.95
C LEU A 68 -4.12 7.71 10.06
N ARG A 69 -3.41 8.71 10.57
CA ARG A 69 -3.98 10.05 10.87
C ARG A 69 -4.53 10.77 9.63
N ASN A 70 -3.85 10.66 8.49
CA ASN A 70 -4.22 11.38 7.27
C ASN A 70 -5.26 10.57 6.45
N LYS A 71 -6.45 11.15 6.24
CA LYS A 71 -7.53 10.50 5.48
C LYS A 71 -7.14 10.17 4.03
N ARG A 72 -6.34 11.02 3.38
CA ARG A 72 -5.87 10.81 2.00
C ARG A 72 -4.85 9.68 1.94
N CYS A 73 -3.97 9.60 2.93
CA CYS A 73 -3.06 8.47 3.10
C CYS A 73 -3.83 7.15 3.24
N ARG A 74 -4.87 7.11 4.08
CA ARG A 74 -5.75 5.94 4.21
C ARG A 74 -6.35 5.52 2.87
N SER A 75 -6.83 6.49 2.10
CA SER A 75 -7.40 6.22 0.76
C SER A 75 -6.40 5.55 -0.17
N VAL A 76 -5.15 6.03 -0.19
CA VAL A 76 -4.09 5.42 -1.01
C VAL A 76 -3.75 4.02 -0.52
N VAL A 77 -3.49 3.85 0.78
CA VAL A 77 -3.12 2.54 1.35
C VAL A 77 -4.22 1.49 1.17
N ARG A 78 -5.49 1.85 1.34
CA ARG A 78 -6.62 0.92 1.07
C ARG A 78 -6.64 0.45 -0.37
N SER A 79 -6.28 1.32 -1.32
CA SER A 79 -6.18 0.93 -2.72
C SER A 79 -4.96 0.05 -2.97
N LEU A 80 -3.78 0.37 -2.42
CA LEU A 80 -2.57 -0.46 -2.57
C LEU A 80 -2.78 -1.88 -2.03
N LEU A 81 -3.48 -2.00 -0.90
CA LEU A 81 -3.77 -3.28 -0.26
C LEU A 81 -5.08 -3.91 -0.77
N ASP A 82 -5.68 -3.46 -1.89
CA ASP A 82 -6.84 -4.16 -2.43
C ASP A 82 -6.43 -5.56 -2.93
N PRO A 83 -7.09 -6.65 -2.50
CA PRO A 83 -6.77 -7.99 -2.98
C PRO A 83 -6.91 -8.13 -4.50
N SER A 84 -7.78 -7.34 -5.13
CA SER A 84 -7.92 -7.31 -6.58
C SER A 84 -6.86 -6.39 -7.20
N PRO A 85 -5.92 -6.92 -8.02
CA PRO A 85 -4.83 -6.12 -8.58
C PRO A 85 -5.34 -4.95 -9.46
N GLY A 86 -6.47 -5.13 -10.16
CA GLY A 86 -7.07 -4.09 -11.01
C GLY A 86 -7.66 -2.90 -10.24
N LYS A 87 -7.84 -3.00 -8.92
CA LYS A 87 -8.32 -1.91 -8.06
C LYS A 87 -7.19 -1.13 -7.37
N ARG A 88 -5.94 -1.58 -7.55
CA ARG A 88 -4.77 -0.91 -6.98
C ARG A 88 -4.40 0.31 -7.81
N MET A 89 -4.16 1.43 -7.15
CA MET A 89 -3.55 2.59 -7.78
C MET A 89 -2.17 2.22 -8.31
N THR A 90 -1.85 2.69 -9.52
CA THR A 90 -0.49 2.59 -10.07
C THR A 90 0.45 3.58 -9.38
N ALA A 91 1.76 3.35 -9.49
CA ALA A 91 2.78 4.27 -8.98
C ALA A 91 2.60 5.70 -9.49
N SER A 92 2.23 5.87 -10.77
CA SER A 92 1.97 7.17 -11.38
C SER A 92 0.81 7.90 -10.71
N ILE A 93 -0.28 7.19 -10.36
CA ILE A 93 -1.44 7.76 -9.66
C ILE A 93 -1.10 8.08 -8.20
N VAL A 94 -0.35 7.22 -7.51
CA VAL A 94 0.10 7.48 -6.13
C VAL A 94 0.96 8.74 -6.07
N ARG A 95 1.91 8.90 -7.00
CA ARG A 95 2.82 10.05 -7.05
C ARG A 95 2.08 11.38 -7.10
N ILE A 96 1.01 11.46 -7.88
CA ILE A 96 0.21 12.70 -8.05
C ILE A 96 -0.97 12.77 -7.06
N SER A 97 -1.10 11.81 -6.16
CA SER A 97 -2.17 11.84 -5.16
C SER A 97 -1.99 13.05 -4.24
N THR A 98 -3.11 13.61 -3.77
CA THR A 98 -3.08 14.72 -2.80
C THR A 98 -2.29 14.36 -1.55
N TRP A 99 -2.27 13.08 -1.14
CA TRP A 99 -1.44 12.63 -0.02
C TRP A 99 0.06 12.80 -0.31
N SER A 100 0.52 12.34 -1.47
CA SER A 100 1.92 12.46 -1.90
C SER A 100 2.33 13.93 -2.01
N LEU A 101 1.49 14.77 -2.61
CA LEU A 101 1.76 16.20 -2.81
C LEU A 101 1.74 17.03 -1.51
N GLU A 102 0.93 16.65 -0.52
CA GLU A 102 0.88 17.32 0.79
C GLU A 102 1.96 16.81 1.75
N THR A 103 2.68 15.75 1.40
CA THR A 103 3.74 15.21 2.26
C THR A 103 4.90 16.19 2.27
N GLY A 104 5.22 16.73 3.45
CA GLY A 104 6.36 17.63 3.64
C GLY A 104 7.65 16.93 3.21
N LEU A 105 8.29 17.47 2.17
CA LEU A 105 9.57 17.00 1.70
C LEU A 105 10.69 17.69 2.49
N CYS A 106 11.79 16.97 2.71
CA CYS A 106 12.98 17.58 3.31
C CYS A 106 13.61 18.58 2.33
N ALA A 107 14.26 19.63 2.85
CA ALA A 107 14.91 20.65 2.03
C ALA A 107 15.94 20.10 1.03
N ALA A 108 16.55 18.95 1.34
CA ALA A 108 17.47 18.26 0.43
C ALA A 108 16.79 17.80 -0.89
N ILE A 109 15.50 17.50 -0.86
CA ILE A 109 14.73 17.09 -2.05
C ILE A 109 14.39 18.30 -2.91
N THR A 110 14.08 19.44 -2.30
CA THR A 110 13.73 20.68 -3.03
C THR A 110 14.95 21.38 -3.62
N SER A 111 16.15 21.14 -3.09
CA SER A 111 17.40 21.78 -3.55
C SER A 111 17.98 21.14 -4.83
N ALA A 112 17.42 20.02 -5.31
CA ALA A 112 17.95 19.28 -6.45
C ALA A 112 17.46 19.80 -7.82
N GLU A 113 16.54 20.78 -7.86
CA GLU A 113 15.98 21.32 -9.12
C GLU A 113 16.72 22.57 -9.66
N GLU A 114 17.76 23.08 -9.00
CA GLU A 114 18.42 24.35 -9.40
C GLU A 114 19.77 24.22 -10.14
N THR A 115 20.26 23.03 -10.49
CA THR A 115 21.53 22.89 -11.23
C THR A 115 21.39 22.19 -12.58
N GLU A 116 20.60 22.76 -13.48
CA GLU A 116 20.84 22.58 -14.92
C GLU A 116 20.42 23.84 -15.66
N LYS A 117 21.35 24.78 -15.81
CA LYS A 117 21.24 25.86 -16.78
C LYS A 117 22.50 25.84 -17.66
N PRO A 118 22.38 25.86 -19.00
CA PRO A 118 23.50 25.80 -19.92
C PRO A 118 24.40 27.03 -19.86
#